data_AF-A0A1L7SGX7-F1
#
_entry.id   AF-A0A1L7SGX7-F1
#
_cell.length_a   1.000
_cell.length_b   1.000
_cell.length_c   1.000
_cell.angle_alpha   90.00
_cell.angle_beta   90.00
_cell.angle_gamma   90.00
#
_symmetry.space_group_name_H-M   'P 1'
#
loop_
_entity.id
_entity.type
_entity.pdbx_description
1 polymer ?
#
loop_
_entity_poly.entity_id
_entity_poly.type
_entity_poly.pdbx_seq_one_letter_code
_entity_poly.pdbx_strand_id
1 'polypeptide(L)'
;MRLTTLAVSLCYMGFSHGDSVMEAQDIVHGQFRLNSARSGNGYRPLIWDSTLASRAQDYAVQLGCDASAPDNLKRTVVYTEPSATCEGQPQRRTFESAANFWLIAKDRPNRKQKDTDYYRAIMDPEADRIGCGRSYDHKNPCVFHTVCMLSSHGDCVQLVKDV
;
A
#
# COMPACT_ATOMS: atom_id res chain seq x y z
N MET A 1 -30.94 -46.86 -18.28
CA MET A 1 -30.21 -46.11 -17.23
C MET A 1 -29.59 -44.88 -17.87
N ARG A 2 -30.08 -43.69 -17.52
CA ARG A 2 -29.51 -42.40 -17.98
C ARG A 2 -28.49 -41.97 -16.94
N LEU A 3 -27.20 -41.93 -17.30
CA LEU A 3 -26.19 -41.26 -16.48
C LEU A 3 -26.34 -39.76 -16.68
N THR A 4 -26.82 -39.07 -15.66
CA THR A 4 -26.72 -37.61 -15.54
C THR A 4 -25.29 -37.26 -15.12
N THR A 5 -24.47 -36.82 -16.06
CA THR A 5 -23.20 -36.14 -15.78
C THR A 5 -23.52 -34.79 -15.15
N LEU A 6 -23.33 -34.70 -13.82
CA LEU A 6 -23.26 -33.43 -13.12
C LEU A 6 -22.00 -32.72 -13.61
N ALA A 7 -22.18 -31.76 -14.52
CA ALA A 7 -21.17 -30.77 -14.82
C ALA A 7 -20.96 -29.93 -13.56
N VAL A 8 -19.99 -30.31 -12.74
CA VAL A 8 -19.45 -29.43 -11.71
C VAL A 8 -18.79 -28.30 -12.48
N SER A 9 -19.49 -27.18 -12.59
CA SER A 9 -18.90 -25.90 -12.97
C SER A 9 -17.91 -25.55 -11.86
N LEU A 10 -16.70 -26.11 -11.97
CA LEU A 10 -15.52 -25.48 -11.46
C LEU A 10 -15.49 -24.14 -12.19
N CYS A 11 -15.96 -23.09 -11.52
CA CYS A 11 -15.47 -21.76 -11.81
C CYS A 11 -13.97 -21.93 -11.90
N TYR A 12 -13.45 -21.85 -13.12
CA TYR A 12 -12.04 -21.71 -13.38
C TYR A 12 -11.62 -20.56 -12.45
N MET A 13 -11.00 -20.88 -11.32
CA MET A 13 -10.08 -19.97 -10.67
C MET A 13 -8.90 -19.91 -11.63
N GLY A 14 -9.13 -19.27 -12.78
CA GLY A 14 -8.08 -18.59 -13.48
C GLY A 14 -7.56 -17.61 -12.45
N PHE A 15 -6.47 -18.01 -11.78
CA PHE A 15 -5.56 -17.08 -11.16
C PHE A 15 -5.02 -16.18 -12.28
N SER A 16 -5.86 -15.24 -12.73
CA SER A 16 -5.41 -13.99 -13.29
C SER A 16 -4.59 -13.38 -12.15
N HIS A 17 -3.26 -13.42 -12.30
CA HIS A 17 -2.29 -13.20 -11.24
C HIS A 17 -2.67 -11.97 -10.40
N GLY A 18 -3.18 -12.24 -9.18
CA GLY A 18 -3.13 -11.25 -8.13
C GLY A 18 -1.65 -11.09 -7.79
N ASP A 19 -1.03 -10.02 -8.26
CA ASP A 19 0.28 -9.60 -7.76
C ASP A 19 0.08 -9.15 -6.30
N SER A 20 -0.02 -10.12 -5.39
CA SER A 20 -0.14 -9.90 -3.96
C SER A 20 1.26 -9.93 -3.33
N VAL A 21 1.54 -8.90 -2.53
CA VAL A 21 2.83 -8.55 -1.92
C VAL A 21 3.72 -7.74 -2.87
N MET A 22 4.17 -6.58 -2.39
CA MET A 22 5.21 -5.80 -3.05
C MET A 22 6.49 -6.63 -3.20
N GLU A 23 7.09 -6.59 -4.39
CA GLU A 23 8.33 -7.29 -4.66
C GLU A 23 9.47 -6.78 -3.77
N ALA A 24 10.41 -7.65 -3.39
CA ALA A 24 11.50 -7.33 -2.48
C ALA A 24 12.34 -6.13 -2.97
N GLN A 25 12.60 -6.05 -4.27
CA GLN A 25 13.33 -4.92 -4.85
C GLN A 25 12.54 -3.60 -4.74
N ASP A 26 11.22 -3.67 -4.92
CA ASP A 26 10.33 -2.53 -4.82
C ASP A 26 10.26 -2.01 -3.38
N ILE A 27 10.18 -2.92 -2.40
CA ILE A 27 10.30 -2.64 -0.96
C ILE A 27 11.60 -1.86 -0.68
N VAL A 28 12.75 -2.38 -1.14
CA VAL A 28 14.06 -1.77 -0.89
C VAL A 28 14.12 -0.35 -1.45
N HIS A 29 13.71 -0.13 -2.69
CA HIS A 29 13.79 1.19 -3.31
C HIS A 29 12.87 2.21 -2.65
N GLY A 30 11.60 1.86 -2.40
CA GLY A 30 10.68 2.80 -1.77
C GLY A 30 11.01 3.07 -0.30
N GLN A 31 11.43 2.05 0.46
CA GLN A 31 11.84 2.24 1.85
C GLN A 31 13.13 3.06 1.95
N PHE A 32 14.10 2.83 1.05
CA PHE A 32 15.28 3.68 0.94
C PHE A 32 14.88 5.14 0.72
N ARG A 33 13.97 5.41 -0.22
CA ARG A 33 13.50 6.77 -0.52
C ARG A 33 12.90 7.47 0.70
N LEU A 34 12.02 6.78 1.43
CA LEU A 34 11.42 7.31 2.66
C LEU A 34 12.47 7.57 3.74
N ASN A 35 13.38 6.61 3.96
CA ASN A 35 14.40 6.70 5.01
C ASN A 35 15.46 7.77 4.72
N SER A 36 15.83 7.99 3.46
CA SER A 36 16.70 9.11 3.08
C SER A 36 16.06 10.45 3.45
N ALA A 37 14.76 10.64 3.15
CA ALA A 37 14.05 11.87 3.50
C ALA A 37 13.92 12.06 5.02
N ARG A 38 13.60 11.00 5.77
CA ARG A 38 13.55 11.01 7.24
C ARG A 38 14.91 11.37 7.85
N SER A 39 15.99 10.75 7.37
CA SER A 39 17.35 11.04 7.82
C SER A 39 17.73 12.51 7.57
N GLY A 40 17.34 13.08 6.43
CA GLY A 40 17.56 14.50 6.12
C GLY A 40 16.85 15.47 7.08
N ASN A 41 15.85 15.00 7.84
CA ASN A 41 15.13 15.77 8.85
C ASN A 41 15.50 15.35 10.29
N GLY A 42 16.55 14.52 10.46
CA GLY A 42 17.00 14.05 11.78
C GLY A 42 16.12 12.95 12.41
N TYR A 43 15.21 12.34 11.64
CA TYR A 43 14.35 11.26 12.12
C TYR A 43 14.97 9.89 11.89
N ARG A 44 14.63 8.93 12.77
CA ARG A 44 15.09 7.54 12.65
C ARG A 44 14.50 6.87 11.40
N PRO A 45 15.25 5.97 10.74
CA PRO A 45 14.72 5.21 9.62
C PRO A 45 13.60 4.27 10.08
N LEU A 46 12.60 4.09 9.22
CA LEU A 46 11.54 3.09 9.38
C LEU A 46 12.11 1.71 9.09
N ILE A 47 11.77 0.74 9.94
CA ILE A 47 12.12 -0.68 9.77
C ILE A 47 10.91 -1.40 9.15
N TRP A 48 11.17 -2.33 8.22
CA TRP A 48 10.09 -3.07 7.57
C TRP A 48 9.44 -4.05 8.55
N ASP A 49 8.11 -4.08 8.57
CA ASP A 49 7.30 -4.97 9.38
C ASP A 49 6.37 -5.79 8.49
N SER A 50 6.56 -7.10 8.48
CA SER A 50 5.77 -8.03 7.66
C SER A 50 4.30 -8.12 8.11
N THR A 51 4.01 -7.92 9.40
CA THR A 51 2.64 -7.95 9.92
C THR A 51 1.87 -6.73 9.45
N LEU A 52 2.51 -5.54 9.50
CA LEU A 52 1.94 -4.33 8.90
C LEU A 52 1.79 -4.48 7.39
N ALA A 53 2.73 -5.13 6.71
CA ALA A 53 2.67 -5.34 5.26
C ALA A 53 1.49 -6.23 4.87
N SER A 54 1.23 -7.31 5.61
CA SER A 54 0.05 -8.16 5.41
C SER A 54 -1.25 -7.36 5.58
N ARG A 55 -1.37 -6.57 6.65
CA ARG A 55 -2.57 -5.73 6.87
C ARG A 55 -2.75 -4.67 5.79
N ALA A 56 -1.65 -4.04 5.36
CA ALA A 56 -1.66 -3.08 4.26
C ALA A 56 -2.05 -3.75 2.93
N GLN A 57 -1.63 -4.99 2.70
CA GLN A 57 -2.01 -5.78 1.54
C GLN A 57 -3.50 -6.11 1.53
N ASP A 58 -4.05 -6.57 2.66
CA ASP A 58 -5.49 -6.84 2.79
C ASP A 58 -6.30 -5.57 2.49
N TYR A 59 -5.84 -4.44 3.00
CA TYR A 59 -6.51 -3.17 2.77
C TYR A 59 -6.36 -2.70 1.31
N ALA A 60 -5.19 -2.86 0.69
CA ALA A 60 -5.03 -2.59 -0.73
C ALA A 60 -6.03 -3.42 -1.55
N VAL A 61 -6.16 -4.73 -1.28
CA VAL A 61 -7.13 -5.60 -1.97
C VAL A 61 -8.55 -5.07 -1.81
N GLN A 62 -8.94 -4.64 -0.60
CA GLN A 62 -10.26 -4.04 -0.37
C GLN A 62 -10.47 -2.78 -1.23
N LEU A 63 -9.48 -1.87 -1.31
CA LEU A 63 -9.57 -0.69 -2.18
C LEU A 63 -9.79 -1.07 -3.64
N GLY A 64 -9.10 -2.11 -4.12
CA GLY A 64 -9.27 -2.60 -5.48
C GLY A 64 -10.66 -3.19 -5.75
N CYS A 65 -11.41 -3.55 -4.70
CA CYS A 65 -12.81 -3.99 -4.79
C CYS A 65 -13.82 -2.86 -4.52
N ASP A 66 -13.42 -1.59 -4.73
CA ASP A 66 -14.21 -0.38 -4.44
C ASP A 66 -14.60 -0.18 -2.97
N ALA A 67 -13.88 -0.79 -2.02
CA ALA A 67 -14.07 -0.44 -0.62
C ALA A 67 -13.62 1.00 -0.37
N SER A 68 -14.40 1.75 0.39
CA SER A 68 -13.95 3.05 0.87
C SER A 68 -12.88 2.87 1.95
N ALA A 69 -11.86 3.70 1.89
CA ALA A 69 -10.87 3.81 2.94
C ALA A 69 -11.52 4.04 4.31
N PRO A 70 -11.23 3.26 5.37
CA PRO A 70 -11.69 3.61 6.70
C PRO A 70 -11.09 4.96 7.12
N ASP A 71 -11.94 5.90 7.53
CA ASP A 71 -11.53 7.26 7.91
C ASP A 71 -10.63 7.29 9.17
N ASN A 72 -10.50 6.17 9.89
CA ASN A 72 -9.92 6.08 11.23
C ASN A 72 -8.58 5.32 11.32
N LEU A 73 -7.98 4.91 10.19
CA LEU A 73 -6.68 4.25 10.24
C LEU A 73 -5.56 5.27 10.48
N LYS A 74 -5.25 5.50 11.77
CA LYS A 74 -4.07 6.27 12.19
C LYS A 74 -2.83 5.77 11.44
N ARG A 75 -1.96 6.69 11.02
CA ARG A 75 -0.68 6.40 10.35
C ARG A 75 -0.81 5.46 9.14
N THR A 76 -1.87 5.62 8.37
CA THR A 76 -2.04 4.90 7.10
C THR A 76 -2.06 5.86 5.93
N VAL A 77 -1.26 5.55 4.92
CA VAL A 77 -1.14 6.33 3.69
C VAL A 77 -1.56 5.50 2.50
N VAL A 78 -2.24 6.14 1.55
CA VAL A 78 -2.74 5.49 0.35
C VAL A 78 -2.24 6.27 -0.85
N TYR A 79 -1.86 5.53 -1.88
CA TYR A 79 -1.51 6.05 -3.18
C TYR A 79 -2.30 5.29 -4.24
N THR A 80 -2.98 6.03 -5.10
CA THR A 80 -3.77 5.47 -6.20
C THR A 80 -3.39 6.22 -7.46
N GLU A 81 -2.99 5.49 -8.50
CA GLU A 81 -2.76 6.07 -9.82
C GLU A 81 -2.97 5.03 -10.93
N PRO A 82 -3.12 5.47 -12.19
CA PRO A 82 -3.01 4.59 -13.33
C PRO A 82 -1.64 3.90 -13.40
N SER A 83 -1.63 2.61 -13.72
CA SER A 83 -0.43 1.87 -14.04
C SER A 83 0.22 2.46 -15.27
N ALA A 84 1.51 2.80 -15.15
CA ALA A 84 2.33 3.32 -16.25
C ALA A 84 2.30 2.41 -17.49
N THR A 85 2.18 1.08 -17.31
CA THR A 85 2.02 0.12 -18.43
C THR A 85 0.76 0.33 -19.24
N CYS A 86 -0.33 0.79 -18.61
CA CYS A 86 -1.57 1.12 -19.30
C CYS A 86 -1.54 2.50 -19.96
N GLU A 87 -0.62 3.36 -19.55
CA GLU A 87 -0.32 4.63 -20.22
C GLU A 87 0.74 4.48 -21.33
N GLY A 88 1.05 3.24 -21.74
CA GLY A 88 2.03 2.94 -22.78
C GLY A 88 3.49 3.14 -22.35
N GLN A 89 3.75 3.32 -21.05
CA GLN A 89 5.10 3.40 -20.53
C GLN A 89 5.66 1.99 -20.26
N PRO A 90 6.94 1.74 -20.58
CA PRO A 90 7.52 0.41 -20.43
C PRO A 90 7.76 0.02 -18.96
N GLN A 91 7.89 1.00 -18.07
CA GLN A 91 8.17 0.78 -16.65
C GLN A 91 6.87 0.67 -15.84
N ARG A 92 6.81 -0.31 -14.92
CA ARG A 92 5.75 -0.39 -13.91
C ARG A 92 5.93 0.73 -12.88
N ARG A 93 4.83 1.20 -12.31
CA ARG A 93 4.88 2.05 -11.12
C ARG A 93 5.27 1.23 -9.90
N THR A 94 6.05 1.86 -9.03
CA THR A 94 6.80 1.24 -7.95
C THR A 94 6.37 1.78 -6.60
N PHE A 95 6.71 1.08 -5.52
CA PHE A 95 6.64 1.65 -4.18
C PHE A 95 7.45 2.95 -4.05
N GLU A 96 8.57 3.05 -4.77
CA GLU A 96 9.33 4.30 -4.86
C GLU A 96 8.50 5.46 -5.46
N SER A 97 7.65 5.19 -6.44
CA SER A 97 6.74 6.21 -7.01
C SER A 97 5.75 6.70 -5.96
N ALA A 98 5.16 5.79 -5.17
CA ALA A 98 4.28 6.13 -4.06
C ALA A 98 5.02 6.94 -2.97
N ALA A 99 6.23 6.52 -2.60
CA ALA A 99 7.08 7.22 -1.64
C ALA A 99 7.37 8.66 -2.11
N ASN A 100 7.76 8.82 -3.37
CA ASN A 100 7.97 10.14 -3.98
C ASN A 100 6.70 10.99 -3.92
N PHE A 101 5.55 10.40 -4.25
CA PHE A 101 4.27 11.10 -4.20
C PHE A 101 4.01 11.67 -2.80
N TRP A 102 4.12 10.87 -1.74
CA TRP A 102 3.86 11.36 -0.38
C TRP A 102 4.90 12.39 0.09
N LEU A 103 6.17 12.22 -0.26
CA LEU A 103 7.25 13.13 0.19
C LEU A 103 7.14 14.53 -0.43
N ILE A 104 6.73 14.64 -1.69
CA ILE A 104 6.57 15.95 -2.35
C ILE A 104 5.22 16.61 -2.06
N ALA A 105 4.32 15.93 -1.35
CA ALA A 105 2.96 16.42 -1.10
C ALA A 105 2.91 17.82 -0.47
N LYS A 106 3.87 18.12 0.42
CA LYS A 106 4.00 19.44 1.06
C LYS A 106 4.29 20.58 0.08
N ASP A 107 4.91 20.29 -1.06
CA ASP A 107 5.45 21.28 -2.00
C ASP A 107 4.53 21.49 -3.22
N ARG A 108 3.39 20.80 -3.30
CA ARG A 108 2.49 20.89 -4.47
C ARG A 108 1.66 22.18 -4.47
N PRO A 109 1.51 22.85 -5.64
CA PRO A 109 0.76 24.11 -5.75
C PRO A 109 -0.74 23.96 -5.45
N ASN A 110 -1.33 22.77 -5.62
CA ASN A 110 -2.74 22.48 -5.33
C ASN A 110 -2.91 21.31 -4.36
N ARG A 111 -2.07 21.23 -3.31
CA ARG A 111 -2.08 20.12 -2.35
C ARG A 111 -3.44 20.01 -1.64
N LYS A 112 -3.95 18.79 -1.52
CA LYS A 112 -5.14 18.50 -0.70
C LYS A 112 -4.71 18.31 0.76
N GLN A 113 -5.63 18.54 1.70
CA GLN A 113 -5.36 18.30 3.13
C GLN A 113 -4.87 16.87 3.37
N LYS A 114 -5.54 15.90 2.74
CA LYS A 114 -5.17 14.47 2.76
C LYS A 114 -3.72 14.21 2.32
N ASP A 115 -3.20 14.93 1.33
CA ASP A 115 -1.80 14.79 0.88
C ASP A 115 -0.83 15.26 1.98
N THR A 116 -1.19 16.34 2.69
CA THR A 116 -0.40 16.84 3.83
C THR A 116 -0.44 15.87 5.00
N ASP A 117 -1.57 15.23 5.24
CA ASP A 117 -1.71 14.23 6.31
C ASP A 117 -0.86 12.98 5.99
N TYR A 118 -0.78 12.57 4.73
CA TYR A 118 0.12 11.50 4.30
C TYR A 118 1.59 11.86 4.47
N TYR A 119 2.00 13.07 4.09
CA TYR A 119 3.35 13.54 4.38
C TYR A 119 3.65 13.49 5.90
N ARG A 120 2.73 13.98 6.73
CA ARG A 120 2.89 13.98 8.20
C ARG A 120 2.96 12.57 8.77
N ALA A 121 2.18 11.62 8.26
CA ALA A 121 2.25 10.23 8.68
C ALA A 121 3.61 9.60 8.34
N ILE A 122 4.10 9.80 7.11
CA ILE A 122 5.43 9.32 6.68
C ILE A 122 6.56 9.93 7.51
N MET A 123 6.43 11.22 7.84
CA MET A 123 7.44 11.99 8.58
C MET A 123 7.18 12.04 10.08
N ASP A 124 6.30 11.19 10.61
CA ASP A 124 6.02 11.12 12.04
C ASP A 124 7.29 10.71 12.79
N PRO A 125 7.83 11.54 13.70
CA PRO A 125 9.05 11.24 14.43
C PRO A 125 8.92 10.02 15.35
N GLU A 126 7.70 9.65 15.75
CA GLU A 126 7.45 8.49 16.60
C GLU A 126 7.36 7.18 15.80
N ALA A 127 7.09 7.24 14.50
CA ALA A 127 7.00 6.05 13.66
C ALA A 127 8.37 5.40 13.48
N ASP A 128 8.45 4.08 13.72
CA ASP A 128 9.68 3.29 13.63
C ASP A 128 9.52 1.99 12.83
N ARG A 129 8.30 1.67 12.43
CA ARG A 129 7.94 0.53 11.59
C ARG A 129 7.07 0.95 10.42
N ILE A 130 7.21 0.25 9.31
CA ILE A 130 6.36 0.41 8.13
C ILE A 130 6.12 -0.95 7.49
N GLY A 131 4.90 -1.17 7.01
CA GLY A 131 4.59 -2.26 6.11
C GLY A 131 3.63 -1.80 5.03
N CYS A 132 3.86 -2.25 3.81
CA CYS A 132 3.09 -1.82 2.64
C CYS A 132 2.59 -3.00 1.82
N GLY A 133 1.46 -2.80 1.16
CA GLY A 133 0.86 -3.73 0.23
C GLY A 133 0.37 -3.02 -1.03
N ARG A 134 0.16 -3.80 -2.09
CA ARG A 134 -0.28 -3.29 -3.39
C ARG A 134 -1.39 -4.15 -3.97
N SER A 135 -2.37 -3.53 -4.62
CA SER A 135 -3.40 -4.21 -5.39
C SER A 135 -3.67 -3.46 -6.68
N TYR A 136 -4.32 -4.14 -7.63
CA TYR A 136 -4.94 -3.50 -8.78
C TYR A 136 -6.44 -3.38 -8.56
N ASP A 137 -7.04 -2.35 -9.13
CA ASP A 137 -8.48 -2.17 -9.17
C ASP A 137 -9.13 -3.29 -10.01
N HIS A 138 -10.21 -3.86 -9.48
CA HIS A 138 -10.88 -5.02 -10.06
C HIS A 138 -11.72 -4.66 -11.29
N LYS A 139 -12.27 -3.44 -11.33
CA LYS A 139 -13.07 -2.93 -12.47
C LYS A 139 -12.18 -2.34 -13.54
N ASN A 140 -11.08 -1.72 -13.15
CA ASN A 140 -10.11 -1.10 -14.01
C ASN A 140 -8.70 -1.60 -13.66
N PRO A 141 -8.22 -2.73 -14.23
CA PRO A 141 -6.91 -3.30 -13.92
C PRO A 141 -5.74 -2.39 -14.30
N CYS A 142 -6.02 -1.25 -14.92
CA CYS A 142 -5.06 -0.19 -15.17
C CYS A 142 -4.91 0.80 -14.02
N VAL A 143 -5.61 0.66 -12.90
CA VAL A 143 -5.40 1.45 -11.68
C VAL A 143 -4.82 0.53 -10.63
N PHE A 144 -3.83 1.02 -9.88
CA PHE A 144 -3.31 0.30 -8.73
C PHE A 144 -3.33 1.16 -7.48
N HIS A 145 -3.36 0.48 -6.35
CA HIS A 145 -3.35 1.05 -5.01
C HIS A 145 -2.13 0.57 -4.27
N THR A 146 -1.32 1.49 -3.74
CA THR A 146 -0.30 1.19 -2.75
C THR A 146 -0.77 1.73 -1.40
N VAL A 147 -0.80 0.86 -0.41
CA VAL A 147 -1.15 1.21 0.97
C VAL A 147 0.08 0.97 1.83
N CYS A 148 0.40 1.92 2.71
CA CYS A 148 1.39 1.71 3.77
C CYS A 148 0.78 2.03 5.13
N MET A 149 1.05 1.16 6.09
CA MET A 149 0.72 1.35 7.49
C MET A 149 2.02 1.55 8.28
N LEU A 150 2.03 2.53 9.17
CA LEU A 150 3.13 2.78 10.08
C LEU A 150 2.68 2.57 11.52
N SER A 151 3.59 2.14 12.37
CA SER A 151 3.39 2.09 13.81
C SER A 151 4.54 2.75 14.54
N SER A 152 4.30 3.15 15.77
CA SER A 152 5.35 3.47 16.74
C SER A 152 5.52 2.32 17.74
N HIS A 153 6.66 2.29 18.43
CA HIS A 153 6.89 1.34 19.52
C HIS A 153 5.80 1.37 20.62
N GLY A 154 5.11 2.51 20.80
CA GLY A 154 3.99 2.64 21.76
C GLY A 154 2.72 1.91 21.32
N ASP A 155 2.51 1.72 20.02
CA ASP A 155 1.31 1.07 19.46
C ASP A 155 1.32 -0.45 19.70
N CYS A 156 2.51 -1.08 19.86
CA CYS A 156 2.64 -2.50 20.21
C CYS A 156 2.01 -2.86 21.56
N VAL A 157 1.92 -1.93 22.51
CA VAL A 157 1.38 -2.18 23.86
C VAL A 157 -0.15 -2.26 23.86
N GLN A 158 -0.82 -1.62 22.89
CA GLN A 158 -2.28 -1.63 22.79
C GLN A 158 -2.83 -2.90 22.11
N LEU A 159 -2.10 -3.47 21.14
CA LEU A 159 -2.56 -4.65 20.40
C LEU A 159 -2.65 -5.95 21.23
N VAL A 160 -2.09 -6.00 22.43
CA VAL A 160 -2.13 -7.18 23.32
C VAL A 160 -3.36 -7.16 24.24
N LYS A 161 -4.11 -6.06 24.30
CA LYS A 161 -5.26 -5.92 25.22
C LYS A 161 -6.63 -6.26 24.63
N ASP A 162 -6.71 -6.44 23.31
CA ASP A 162 -7.98 -6.65 22.60
C ASP A 162 -8.12 -8.09 22.02
N VAL A 163 -7.57 -9.10 22.71
CA VAL A 163 -7.84 -10.53 22.44
C VAL A 163 -8.69 -11.12 23.56
#